data_AF-A0A0L9VH97-F1
#
_entry.id   AF-A0A0L9VH97-F1
#
_cell.length_a   1.000
_cell.length_b   1.000
_cell.length_c   1.000
_cell.angle_alpha   90.00
_cell.angle_beta   90.00
_cell.angle_gamma   90.00
#
_symmetry.space_group_name_H-M   'P 1'
#
loop_
_entity.id
_entity.type
_entity.pdbx_description
1 polymer ?
#
loop_
_entity_poly.entity_id
_entity_poly.type
_entity_poly.pdbx_seq_one_letter_code
_entity_poly.pdbx_strand_id
1 'polypeptide(L)'
;MEAPLGGSGSGPERDKSTAPPSSSPISVVSAFWKDFELEKEKTVLDEQGLRIAENQENSQKNRRKLAENTRDFKKASPEDKLSLFNSLLKGYQEEVDNLTKRAKFGENAFLNIYQKLYEAPDPYPALVSIAEQDLKLSELESENRKMKVELEEFRTEATHLKNQQATIRRLEERNRQLEQQMEEKVKEIVEIKQRSLAEENQKTLEVLKEREQALQDQLQHAKDSVSNMQKLHEIAQNQLFELRAQSEEERAAKQSEVTLLMDEVERAQTMLLSLEREKGLLRSQLQTAHEGTDSKNSDSFDSTSALENSLNAKEKQISELNLELHNIETTLSNERDEHINDVKKLTAMLNEKEAALEEMKKELQARPTEKTVDDLRKKVKILQAVGYNSIEAEDWEVATSGEEMSKMEFLLLDKNRKMEHELTQLKVTLSEKKSLLETAEEKIAELTAKVNEQQKLIQKLEDDILKGYSSNSKDRKGNFLDDWDLSEAGGAEASENTDQRQVSLDQDQSSMLKVICNQRDRFRNRLRETEEEIRQLKEKIGILTVELEKSKADNVKLYGKMRYVQDYNIEKVVSRGSKKYAEDVESGFSSDVESKYKKIYEDDINPFAAFSKKVIQLG
;
A
#
# COMPACT_ATOMS: atom_id res chain seq x y z
N MET A 1 -2.51 58.56 11.23
CA MET A 1 -1.87 58.77 9.92
C MET A 1 -2.77 58.08 8.91
N GLU A 2 -3.86 58.74 8.56
CA GLU A 2 -3.98 59.57 7.34
C GLU A 2 -3.78 58.74 6.07
N ALA A 3 -4.89 58.57 5.35
CA ALA A 3 -4.94 58.16 3.97
C ALA A 3 -4.21 59.19 3.07
N PRO A 4 -4.01 58.87 1.78
CA PRO A 4 -5.02 59.41 0.87
C PRO A 4 -5.46 58.46 -0.25
N LEU A 5 -6.69 58.77 -0.68
CA LEU A 5 -7.37 58.36 -1.89
C LEU A 5 -6.68 58.91 -3.15
N GLY A 6 -6.78 58.16 -4.25
CA GLY A 6 -6.52 58.64 -5.60
C GLY A 6 -7.35 57.85 -6.60
N GLY A 7 -8.48 58.43 -7.03
CA GLY A 7 -9.33 57.89 -8.08
C GLY A 7 -9.05 58.52 -9.44
N SER A 8 -9.23 57.74 -10.49
CA SER A 8 -9.53 58.14 -11.88
C SER A 8 -9.94 56.84 -12.59
N GLY A 9 -11.12 56.64 -13.15
CA GLY A 9 -11.87 57.55 -14.01
C GLY A 9 -11.99 56.88 -15.39
N SER A 10 -13.08 56.13 -15.58
CA SER A 10 -13.83 55.90 -16.83
C SER A 10 -13.09 55.82 -18.18
N GLY A 11 -13.26 54.69 -18.87
CA GLY A 11 -13.25 54.62 -20.33
C GLY A 11 -14.02 53.38 -20.81
N PRO A 12 -15.13 53.51 -21.56
CA PRO A 12 -15.83 52.35 -22.10
C PRO A 12 -14.98 51.75 -23.23
N GLU A 13 -14.84 50.43 -23.25
CA GLU A 13 -14.27 49.70 -24.37
C GLU A 13 -15.08 50.02 -25.63
N ARG A 14 -14.54 50.92 -26.46
CA ARG A 14 -15.00 51.10 -27.84
C ARG A 14 -14.49 49.92 -28.65
N ASP A 15 -15.44 49.23 -29.27
CA ASP A 15 -15.33 48.55 -30.55
C ASP A 15 -13.97 48.71 -31.23
N LYS A 16 -13.13 47.68 -31.15
CA LYS A 16 -12.22 47.36 -32.25
C LYS A 16 -12.90 46.33 -33.11
N SER A 17 -13.82 46.85 -33.92
CA SER A 17 -14.27 46.24 -35.15
C SER A 17 -13.06 45.65 -35.89
N THR A 18 -13.19 44.40 -36.27
CA THR A 18 -12.30 43.61 -37.11
C THR A 18 -11.83 44.45 -38.32
N ALA A 19 -10.67 45.08 -38.21
CA ALA A 19 -10.01 45.68 -39.36
C ALA A 19 -9.44 44.52 -40.21
N PRO A 20 -9.64 44.53 -41.53
CA PRO A 20 -8.96 43.58 -42.41
C PRO A 20 -7.44 43.78 -42.26
N PRO A 21 -6.60 42.80 -42.63
CA PRO A 21 -5.15 42.94 -42.51
C PRO A 21 -4.72 44.12 -43.37
N SER A 22 -4.57 45.30 -42.77
CA SER A 22 -3.98 46.45 -43.42
C SER A 22 -2.53 46.05 -43.67
N SER A 23 -2.22 45.65 -44.89
CA SER A 23 -0.86 45.50 -45.38
C SER A 23 -0.05 46.70 -44.87
N SER A 24 1.13 46.44 -44.31
CA SER A 24 1.97 47.52 -43.78
C SER A 24 2.13 48.59 -44.88
N PRO A 25 2.15 49.89 -44.55
CA PRO A 25 2.33 50.93 -45.56
C PRO A 25 3.55 50.67 -46.47
N ILE A 26 4.59 50.04 -45.90
CA ILE A 26 5.79 49.60 -46.61
C ILE A 26 5.49 48.47 -47.59
N SER A 27 4.66 47.49 -47.23
CA SER A 27 4.22 46.41 -48.10
C SER A 27 3.42 46.94 -49.31
N VAL A 28 2.53 47.92 -49.09
CA VAL A 28 1.75 48.56 -50.16
C VAL A 28 2.65 49.32 -51.13
N VAL A 29 3.57 50.12 -50.61
CA VAL A 29 4.51 50.92 -51.43
C VAL A 29 5.51 50.01 -52.15
N SER A 30 5.99 48.95 -51.50
CA SER A 30 6.86 47.94 -52.11
C SER A 30 6.18 47.22 -53.27
N ALA A 31 4.92 46.81 -53.10
CA ALA A 31 4.14 46.19 -54.18
C ALA A 31 3.98 47.12 -55.39
N PHE A 32 3.69 48.41 -55.15
CA PHE A 32 3.58 49.40 -56.23
C PHE A 32 4.88 49.54 -57.03
N TRP A 33 6.03 49.71 -56.37
CA TRP A 33 7.31 49.87 -57.06
C TRP A 33 7.79 48.58 -57.73
N LYS A 34 7.38 47.42 -57.20
CA LYS A 34 7.58 46.13 -57.87
C LYS A 34 6.86 46.10 -59.21
N ASP A 35 5.58 46.46 -59.22
CA ASP A 35 4.73 46.40 -60.40
C ASP A 35 5.06 47.49 -61.41
N PHE A 36 5.55 48.65 -60.92
CA PHE A 36 6.02 49.75 -61.75
C PHE A 36 7.30 49.41 -62.53
N GLU A 37 8.13 48.48 -62.03
CA GLU A 37 9.34 47.98 -62.70
C GLU A 37 10.19 49.10 -63.33
N LEU A 38 10.70 50.02 -62.49
CA LEU A 38 11.35 51.26 -62.93
C LEU A 38 12.41 51.07 -64.03
N GLU A 39 13.20 49.99 -63.97
CA GLU A 39 14.21 49.70 -65.00
C GLU A 39 13.62 49.36 -66.38
N LYS A 40 12.46 48.71 -66.45
CA LYS A 40 11.76 48.48 -67.72
C LYS A 40 11.17 49.78 -68.25
N GLU A 41 10.55 50.58 -67.38
CA GLU A 41 10.03 51.90 -67.77
C GLU A 41 11.15 52.85 -68.23
N LYS A 42 12.34 52.80 -67.63
CA LYS A 42 13.53 53.54 -68.11
C LYS A 42 13.86 53.18 -69.57
N THR A 43 13.85 51.89 -69.93
CA THR A 43 14.14 51.44 -71.29
C THR A 43 13.08 51.90 -72.31
N VAL A 44 11.81 51.93 -71.93
CA VAL A 44 10.73 52.46 -72.78
C VAL A 44 10.89 53.97 -72.97
N LEU A 45 11.27 54.69 -71.91
CA LEU A 45 11.51 56.12 -71.98
C LEU A 45 12.80 56.47 -72.75
N ASP A 46 13.84 55.63 -72.72
CA ASP A 46 15.03 55.72 -73.59
C ASP A 46 14.62 55.72 -75.07
N GLU A 47 13.81 54.73 -75.48
CA GLU A 47 13.33 54.63 -76.87
C GLU A 47 12.50 55.84 -77.29
N GLN A 48 11.64 56.34 -76.38
CA GLN A 48 10.83 57.53 -76.62
C GLN A 48 11.69 58.80 -76.70
N GLY A 49 12.71 58.92 -75.83
CA GLY A 49 13.68 60.01 -75.85
C GLY A 49 14.47 60.06 -77.16
N LEU A 50 14.91 58.90 -77.66
CA LEU A 50 15.59 58.78 -78.96
C LEU A 50 14.66 59.19 -80.12
N ARG A 51 13.40 58.72 -80.13
CA ARG A 51 12.41 59.11 -81.15
C ARG A 51 12.07 60.59 -81.10
N ILE A 52 12.06 61.19 -79.91
CA ILE A 52 11.88 62.62 -79.73
C ILE A 52 13.06 63.40 -80.33
N ALA A 53 14.30 62.98 -80.04
CA ALA A 53 15.49 63.59 -80.62
C ALA A 53 15.50 63.48 -82.17
N GLU A 54 15.11 62.33 -82.71
CA GLU A 54 14.98 62.11 -84.16
C GLU A 54 13.87 62.99 -84.77
N ASN A 55 12.71 63.11 -84.13
CA ASN A 55 11.62 63.98 -84.56
C ASN A 55 12.01 65.46 -84.52
N GLN A 56 12.79 65.86 -83.51
CA GLN A 56 13.36 67.21 -83.42
C GLN A 56 14.31 67.50 -84.60
N GLU A 57 15.18 66.55 -84.94
CA GLU A 57 16.10 66.67 -86.08
C GLU A 57 15.32 66.71 -87.41
N ASN A 58 14.31 65.85 -87.58
CA ASN A 58 13.48 65.77 -88.77
C ASN A 58 12.61 67.02 -88.96
N SER A 59 12.06 67.57 -87.89
CA SER A 59 11.34 68.86 -87.91
C SER A 59 12.27 70.01 -88.35
N GLN A 60 13.50 70.04 -87.84
CA GLN A 60 14.52 70.99 -88.29
C GLN A 60 14.89 70.81 -89.77
N LYS A 61 14.99 69.58 -90.26
CA LYS A 61 15.23 69.29 -91.69
C LYS A 61 14.06 69.71 -92.58
N ASN A 62 12.82 69.43 -92.17
CA ASN A 62 11.62 69.79 -92.94
C ASN A 62 11.39 71.30 -92.98
N ARG A 63 11.74 72.02 -91.90
CA ARG A 63 11.83 73.49 -91.90
C ARG A 63 12.79 74.00 -92.98
N ARG A 64 13.95 73.37 -93.15
CA ARG A 64 14.92 73.74 -94.21
C ARG A 64 14.35 73.47 -95.61
N LYS A 65 13.66 72.36 -95.82
CA LYS A 65 12.98 72.04 -97.10
C LYS A 65 11.84 73.00 -97.43
N LEU A 66 11.07 73.43 -96.43
CA LEU A 66 10.01 74.42 -96.64
C LEU A 66 10.59 75.74 -97.16
N ALA A 67 11.75 76.16 -96.63
CA ALA A 67 12.49 77.33 -97.13
C ALA A 67 12.97 77.16 -98.58
N GLU A 68 13.30 75.94 -99.00
CA GLU A 68 13.63 75.62 -100.40
C GLU A 68 12.40 75.65 -101.31
N ASN A 69 11.25 75.15 -100.88
CA ASN A 69 10.01 75.23 -101.66
C ASN A 69 9.50 76.68 -101.78
N THR A 70 9.75 77.52 -100.77
CA THR A 70 9.56 78.98 -100.87
C THR A 70 10.49 79.60 -101.92
N ARG A 71 11.72 79.07 -102.08
CA ARG A 71 12.63 79.48 -103.16
C ARG A 71 12.09 79.09 -104.54
N ASP A 72 11.28 78.03 -104.64
CA ASP A 72 10.64 77.64 -105.90
C ASP A 72 9.34 78.40 -106.19
N PHE A 73 8.58 78.82 -105.16
CA PHE A 73 7.54 79.86 -105.30
C PHE A 73 8.11 81.12 -105.96
N LYS A 74 9.38 81.44 -105.67
CA LYS A 74 10.17 82.51 -106.33
C LYS A 74 10.38 82.32 -107.84
N LYS A 75 10.07 81.16 -108.44
CA LYS A 75 10.21 80.88 -109.88
C LYS A 75 8.92 80.98 -110.71
N ALA A 76 7.75 81.07 -110.08
CA ALA A 76 6.42 81.19 -110.72
C ALA A 76 6.19 82.48 -111.58
N SER A 77 5.06 82.63 -112.26
CA SER A 77 4.70 83.80 -113.09
C SER A 77 4.43 85.08 -112.26
N PRO A 78 4.68 86.28 -112.82
CA PRO A 78 4.65 87.55 -112.06
C PRO A 78 3.26 88.01 -111.59
N GLU A 79 2.18 87.63 -112.27
CA GLU A 79 0.80 88.01 -111.89
C GLU A 79 0.29 87.20 -110.68
N ASP A 80 0.62 85.91 -110.61
CA ASP A 80 0.13 85.01 -109.56
C ASP A 80 0.96 85.05 -108.26
N LYS A 81 2.22 85.45 -108.37
CA LYS A 81 3.11 85.60 -107.22
C LYS A 81 2.70 86.75 -106.30
N LEU A 82 2.21 87.85 -106.86
CA LEU A 82 2.10 89.13 -106.15
C LEU A 82 0.97 89.14 -105.11
N SER A 83 -0.13 88.44 -105.39
CA SER A 83 -1.30 88.39 -104.50
C SER A 83 -1.15 87.38 -103.35
N LEU A 84 -0.48 86.26 -103.59
CA LEU A 84 -0.40 85.14 -102.64
C LEU A 84 0.82 85.21 -101.73
N PHE A 85 1.88 85.93 -102.11
CA PHE A 85 3.17 85.84 -101.44
C PHE A 85 3.19 86.35 -100.00
N ASN A 86 2.68 87.56 -99.74
CA ASN A 86 2.91 88.22 -98.45
C ASN A 86 2.14 87.56 -97.30
N SER A 87 0.91 87.11 -97.56
CA SER A 87 0.09 86.43 -96.56
C SER A 87 0.58 85.01 -96.30
N LEU A 88 0.92 84.29 -97.38
CA LEU A 88 1.40 82.91 -97.31
C LEU A 88 2.74 82.83 -96.58
N LEU A 89 3.68 83.75 -96.88
CA LEU A 89 4.98 83.83 -96.23
C LEU A 89 4.85 84.05 -94.72
N LYS A 90 3.97 84.97 -94.30
CA LYS A 90 3.83 85.35 -92.89
C LYS A 90 3.08 84.29 -92.08
N GLY A 91 2.02 83.70 -92.64
CA GLY A 91 1.28 82.60 -92.01
C GLY A 91 2.08 81.30 -91.90
N TYR A 92 2.87 80.93 -92.92
CA TYR A 92 3.80 79.80 -92.82
C TYR A 92 4.88 80.04 -91.77
N GLN A 93 5.36 81.27 -91.63
CA GLN A 93 6.43 81.57 -90.69
C GLN A 93 5.94 81.54 -89.23
N GLU A 94 4.80 82.16 -88.93
CA GLU A 94 4.24 82.18 -87.58
C GLU A 94 3.76 80.80 -87.11
N GLU A 95 3.07 80.02 -87.97
CA GLU A 95 2.57 78.70 -87.58
C GLU A 95 3.70 77.67 -87.42
N VAL A 96 4.70 77.68 -88.31
CA VAL A 96 5.86 76.77 -88.20
C VAL A 96 6.72 77.10 -86.97
N ASP A 97 6.90 78.38 -86.64
CA ASP A 97 7.64 78.76 -85.45
C ASP A 97 6.88 78.48 -84.16
N ASN A 98 5.56 78.66 -84.14
CA ASN A 98 4.72 78.28 -82.99
C ASN A 98 4.69 76.76 -82.81
N LEU A 99 4.57 75.99 -83.89
CA LEU A 99 4.61 74.52 -83.85
C LEU A 99 5.97 74.00 -83.36
N THR A 100 7.06 74.63 -83.81
CA THR A 100 8.42 74.23 -83.39
C THR A 100 8.71 74.62 -81.94
N LYS A 101 8.25 75.79 -81.49
CA LYS A 101 8.40 76.19 -80.08
C LYS A 101 7.61 75.27 -79.15
N ARG A 102 6.37 74.92 -79.51
CA ARG A 102 5.54 73.99 -78.72
C ARG A 102 6.12 72.57 -78.71
N ALA A 103 6.62 72.08 -79.85
CA ALA A 103 7.32 70.80 -79.93
C ALA A 103 8.57 70.81 -79.04
N LYS A 104 9.47 71.78 -79.20
CA LYS A 104 10.69 71.88 -78.37
C LYS A 104 10.40 72.01 -76.88
N PHE A 105 9.34 72.72 -76.50
CA PHE A 105 8.94 72.84 -75.10
C PHE A 105 8.46 71.50 -74.53
N GLY A 106 7.60 70.78 -75.27
CA GLY A 106 7.13 69.44 -74.86
C GLY A 106 8.26 68.41 -74.81
N GLU A 107 9.16 68.43 -75.79
CA GLU A 107 10.35 67.55 -75.85
C GLU A 107 11.33 67.85 -74.72
N ASN A 108 11.64 69.11 -74.46
CA ASN A 108 12.52 69.49 -73.36
C ASN A 108 11.90 69.19 -71.98
N ALA A 109 10.58 69.37 -71.83
CA ALA A 109 9.88 69.01 -70.60
C ALA A 109 9.90 67.49 -70.36
N PHE A 110 9.69 66.69 -71.41
CA PHE A 110 9.83 65.23 -71.35
C PHE A 110 11.26 64.83 -70.98
N LEU A 111 12.28 65.36 -71.67
CA LEU A 111 13.68 65.04 -71.43
C LEU A 111 14.13 65.40 -70.00
N ASN A 112 13.63 66.50 -69.43
CA ASN A 112 13.95 66.89 -68.05
C ASN A 112 13.36 65.90 -67.03
N ILE A 113 12.11 65.46 -67.21
CA ILE A 113 11.50 64.45 -66.33
C ILE A 113 12.20 63.10 -66.52
N TYR A 114 12.46 62.72 -67.77
CA TYR A 114 13.14 61.50 -68.13
C TYR A 114 14.53 61.41 -67.49
N GLN A 115 15.36 62.46 -67.60
CA GLN A 115 16.70 62.48 -67.00
C GLN A 115 16.63 62.29 -65.48
N LYS A 116 15.72 62.98 -64.80
CA LYS A 116 15.54 62.85 -63.34
C LYS A 116 15.08 61.46 -62.92
N LEU A 117 14.21 60.84 -63.70
CA LEU A 117 13.71 59.48 -63.45
C LEU A 117 14.77 58.41 -63.77
N TYR A 118 15.61 58.68 -64.78
CA TYR A 118 16.72 57.80 -65.17
C TYR A 118 17.82 57.76 -64.10
N GLU A 119 18.22 58.93 -63.59
CA GLU A 119 19.21 59.07 -62.52
C GLU A 119 18.70 58.56 -61.16
N ALA A 120 17.38 58.40 -61.00
CA ALA A 120 16.81 57.89 -59.75
C ALA A 120 17.14 56.40 -59.56
N PRO A 121 17.69 56.01 -58.40
CA PRO A 121 17.87 54.60 -58.05
C PRO A 121 16.51 53.94 -57.81
N ASP A 122 16.38 52.66 -58.16
CA ASP A 122 15.17 51.89 -57.89
C ASP A 122 14.95 51.77 -56.37
N PRO A 123 13.81 52.26 -55.82
CA PRO A 123 13.51 52.15 -54.40
C PRO A 123 13.06 50.74 -53.98
N TYR A 124 12.66 49.88 -54.92
CA TYR A 124 12.09 48.57 -54.61
C TYR A 124 13.01 47.67 -53.77
N PRO A 125 14.31 47.49 -54.10
CA PRO A 125 15.21 46.67 -53.30
C PRO A 125 15.36 47.13 -51.84
N ALA A 126 15.39 48.45 -51.61
CA ALA A 126 15.47 49.01 -50.26
C ALA A 126 14.17 48.77 -49.48
N LEU A 127 13.02 48.92 -50.13
CA LEU A 127 11.72 48.66 -49.52
C LEU A 127 11.53 47.18 -49.17
N VAL A 128 12.01 46.26 -50.00
CA VAL A 128 12.02 44.82 -49.70
C VAL A 128 12.89 44.53 -48.47
N SER A 129 14.11 45.08 -48.41
CA SER A 129 15.00 44.88 -47.27
C SER A 129 14.39 45.42 -45.96
N ILE A 130 13.70 46.56 -45.99
CA ILE A 130 13.02 47.11 -44.81
C ILE A 130 11.85 46.22 -44.42
N ALA A 131 11.04 45.76 -45.38
CA ALA A 131 9.92 44.87 -45.11
C ALA A 131 10.38 43.53 -44.47
N GLU A 132 11.51 42.98 -44.92
CA GLU A 132 12.12 41.79 -44.33
C GLU A 132 12.61 42.04 -42.89
N GLN A 133 13.22 43.20 -42.63
CA GLN A 133 13.65 43.59 -41.29
C GLN A 133 12.48 43.79 -40.33
N ASP A 134 11.40 44.45 -40.77
CA ASP A 134 10.19 44.65 -39.98
C ASP A 134 9.51 43.32 -39.63
N LEU A 135 9.49 42.37 -40.58
CA LEU A 135 8.97 41.03 -40.34
C LEU A 135 9.80 40.30 -39.28
N LYS A 136 11.12 40.34 -39.41
CA LYS A 136 12.04 39.74 -38.42
C LYS A 136 11.93 40.39 -37.04
N LEU A 137 11.73 41.71 -36.98
CA LEU A 137 11.50 42.41 -35.71
C LEU A 137 10.18 41.98 -35.07
N SER A 138 9.11 41.86 -35.85
CA SER A 138 7.80 41.38 -35.37
C SER A 138 7.89 39.95 -34.82
N GLU A 139 8.62 39.07 -35.50
CA GLU A 139 8.90 37.70 -35.03
C GLU A 139 9.66 37.70 -33.69
N LEU A 140 10.76 38.45 -33.61
CA LEU A 140 11.56 38.57 -32.38
C LEU A 140 10.77 39.19 -31.22
N GLU A 141 9.92 40.19 -31.48
CA GLU A 141 9.04 40.76 -30.46
C GLU A 141 8.02 39.74 -29.95
N SER A 142 7.44 38.94 -30.84
CA SER A 142 6.51 37.86 -30.49
C SER A 142 7.20 36.80 -29.63
N GLU A 143 8.40 36.36 -30.01
CA GLU A 143 9.21 35.44 -29.23
C GLU A 143 9.59 36.02 -27.86
N ASN A 144 9.98 37.30 -27.79
CA ASN A 144 10.31 37.96 -26.52
C ASN A 144 9.09 38.03 -25.58
N ARG A 145 7.88 38.27 -26.13
CA ARG A 145 6.64 38.23 -25.35
C ARG A 145 6.35 36.82 -24.84
N LYS A 146 6.49 35.80 -25.67
CA LYS A 146 6.31 34.39 -25.25
C LYS A 146 7.29 34.01 -24.13
N MET A 147 8.57 34.29 -24.31
CA MET A 147 9.61 34.03 -23.30
C MET A 147 9.33 34.75 -21.97
N LYS A 148 8.77 35.97 -22.00
CA LYS A 148 8.38 36.68 -20.78
C LYS A 148 7.22 36.00 -20.05
N VAL A 149 6.23 35.53 -20.79
CA VAL A 149 5.09 34.78 -20.20
C VAL A 149 5.58 33.47 -19.59
N GLU A 150 6.40 32.70 -20.31
CA GLU A 150 6.99 31.46 -19.79
C GLU A 150 7.83 31.72 -18.51
N LEU A 151 8.60 32.81 -18.47
CA LEU A 151 9.35 33.18 -17.27
C LEU A 151 8.45 33.57 -16.09
N GLU A 152 7.31 34.20 -16.32
CA GLU A 152 6.33 34.50 -15.27
C GLU A 152 5.63 33.23 -14.77
N GLU A 153 5.26 32.32 -15.67
CA GLU A 153 4.72 31.01 -15.34
C GLU A 153 5.70 30.23 -14.45
N PHE A 154 6.96 30.09 -14.87
CA PHE A 154 7.99 29.43 -14.06
C PHE A 154 8.21 30.09 -12.70
N ARG A 155 8.11 31.42 -12.61
CA ARG A 155 8.18 32.12 -11.31
C ARG A 155 7.02 31.76 -10.42
N THR A 156 5.80 31.71 -10.95
CA THR A 156 4.62 31.32 -10.17
C THR A 156 4.70 29.86 -9.72
N GLU A 157 5.13 28.95 -10.60
CA GLU A 157 5.35 27.53 -10.26
C GLU A 157 6.40 27.38 -9.16
N ALA A 158 7.52 28.10 -9.25
CA ALA A 158 8.55 28.09 -8.21
C ALA A 158 8.01 28.54 -6.85
N THR A 159 7.15 29.57 -6.81
CA THR A 159 6.51 29.98 -5.55
C THR A 159 5.52 28.93 -5.03
N HIS A 160 4.77 28.28 -5.91
CA HIS A 160 3.85 27.21 -5.55
C HIS A 160 4.60 25.98 -5.00
N LEU A 161 5.70 25.57 -5.64
CA LEU A 161 6.58 24.50 -5.16
C LEU A 161 7.16 24.81 -3.79
N LYS A 162 7.58 26.06 -3.53
CA LYS A 162 8.06 26.49 -2.21
C LYS A 162 6.98 26.38 -1.13
N ASN A 163 5.74 26.73 -1.46
CA ASN A 163 4.60 26.59 -0.54
C ASN A 163 4.25 25.10 -0.29
N GLN A 164 4.30 24.26 -1.32
CA GLN A 164 4.12 22.81 -1.18
C GLN A 164 5.21 22.20 -0.29
N GLN A 165 6.48 22.62 -0.44
CA GLN A 165 7.59 22.16 0.39
C GLN A 165 7.39 22.53 1.87
N ALA A 166 6.81 23.71 2.15
CA ALA A 166 6.45 24.08 3.52
C ALA A 166 5.34 23.19 4.11
N THR A 167 4.35 22.80 3.28
CA THR A 167 3.29 21.87 3.69
C THR A 167 3.83 20.46 3.95
N ILE A 168 4.72 19.96 3.08
CA ILE A 168 5.37 18.66 3.25
C ILE A 168 6.12 18.61 4.58
N ARG A 169 6.93 19.63 4.90
CA ARG A 169 7.65 19.70 6.19
C ARG A 169 6.72 19.66 7.40
N ARG A 170 5.56 20.32 7.35
CA ARG A 170 4.57 20.26 8.45
C ARG A 170 3.95 18.88 8.59
N LEU A 171 3.69 18.20 7.47
CA LEU A 171 3.16 16.84 7.47
C LEU A 171 4.18 15.82 7.98
N GLU A 172 5.45 15.94 7.56
CA GLU A 172 6.56 15.13 8.06
C GLU A 172 6.73 15.29 9.58
N GLU A 173 6.72 16.53 10.08
CA GLU A 173 6.80 16.81 11.52
C GLU A 173 5.61 16.22 12.29
N ARG A 174 4.39 16.33 11.76
CA ARG A 174 3.22 15.70 12.36
C ARG A 174 3.32 14.18 12.37
N ASN A 175 3.84 13.57 11.30
CA ASN A 175 4.00 12.13 11.23
C ASN A 175 5.04 11.64 12.25
N ARG A 176 6.17 12.35 12.36
CA ARG A 176 7.19 12.11 13.38
C ARG A 176 6.63 12.20 14.81
N GLN A 177 5.77 13.17 15.09
CA GLN A 177 5.10 13.30 16.39
C GLN A 177 4.15 12.14 16.68
N LEU A 178 3.41 11.66 15.68
CA LEU A 178 2.54 10.49 15.83
C LEU A 178 3.35 9.21 16.04
N GLU A 179 4.46 9.05 15.32
CA GLU A 179 5.40 7.93 15.51
C GLU A 179 5.98 7.93 16.94
N GLN A 180 6.43 9.09 17.45
CA GLN A 180 6.91 9.23 18.82
C GLN A 180 5.83 8.89 19.86
N GLN A 181 4.59 9.37 19.68
CA GLN A 181 3.49 9.04 20.58
C GLN A 181 3.15 7.54 20.57
N MET A 182 3.24 6.89 19.40
CA MET A 182 3.04 5.45 19.30
C MET A 182 4.17 4.67 19.98
N GLU A 183 5.42 5.10 19.80
CA GLU A 183 6.59 4.51 20.45
C GLU A 183 6.53 4.65 21.98
N GLU A 184 6.11 5.81 22.49
CA GLU A 184 5.88 6.04 23.92
C GLU A 184 4.79 5.12 24.47
N LYS A 185 3.64 5.00 23.78
CA LYS A 185 2.57 4.08 24.18
C LYS A 185 3.01 2.63 24.16
N VAL A 186 3.76 2.21 23.15
CA VAL A 186 4.31 0.85 23.08
C VAL A 186 5.25 0.61 24.25
N LYS A 187 6.13 1.57 24.55
CA LYS A 187 7.05 1.48 25.70
C LYS A 187 6.30 1.37 27.03
N GLU A 188 5.26 2.17 27.22
CA GLU A 188 4.40 2.11 28.41
C GLU A 188 3.71 0.75 28.56
N ILE A 189 3.12 0.22 27.48
CA ILE A 189 2.47 -1.11 27.48
C ILE A 189 3.47 -2.22 27.79
N VAL A 190 4.68 -2.16 27.20
CA VAL A 190 5.74 -3.12 27.47
C VAL A 190 6.19 -3.05 28.93
N GLU A 191 6.34 -1.85 29.49
CA GLU A 191 6.73 -1.67 30.89
C GLU A 191 5.65 -2.18 31.85
N ILE A 192 4.37 -1.90 31.58
CA ILE A 192 3.24 -2.46 32.35
C ILE A 192 3.25 -3.98 32.27
N LYS A 193 3.47 -4.56 31.09
CA LYS A 193 3.48 -6.01 30.91
C LYS A 193 4.67 -6.67 31.62
N GLN A 194 5.84 -6.03 31.58
CA GLN A 194 7.02 -6.48 32.32
C GLN A 194 6.79 -6.46 33.82
N ARG A 195 6.21 -5.37 34.37
CA ARG A 195 5.85 -5.29 35.79
C ARG A 195 4.83 -6.35 36.18
N SER A 196 3.77 -6.53 35.40
CA SER A 196 2.76 -7.56 35.65
C SER A 196 3.36 -8.98 35.63
N LEU A 197 4.25 -9.28 34.68
CA LEU A 197 4.93 -10.57 34.62
C LEU A 197 5.88 -10.77 35.82
N ALA A 198 6.59 -9.71 36.24
CA ALA A 198 7.44 -9.76 37.43
C ALA A 198 6.62 -10.01 38.70
N GLU A 199 5.46 -9.36 38.86
CA GLU A 199 4.56 -9.59 39.98
C GLU A 199 3.98 -11.01 39.99
N GLU A 200 3.61 -11.55 38.83
CA GLU A 200 3.13 -12.94 38.70
C GLU A 200 4.24 -13.96 39.03
N ASN A 201 5.44 -13.73 38.52
CA ASN A 201 6.61 -14.55 38.85
C ASN A 201 6.96 -14.46 40.36
N GLN A 202 6.81 -13.29 40.97
CA GLN A 202 7.05 -13.15 42.41
C GLN A 202 6.01 -13.91 43.23
N LYS A 203 4.72 -13.78 42.90
CA LYS A 203 3.63 -14.51 43.58
C LYS A 203 3.79 -16.02 43.44
N THR A 204 4.15 -16.50 42.25
CA THR A 204 4.39 -17.94 42.05
C THR A 204 5.58 -18.43 42.86
N LEU A 205 6.66 -17.64 42.96
CA LEU A 205 7.82 -17.96 43.80
C LEU A 205 7.46 -17.99 45.29
N GLU A 206 6.65 -17.03 45.78
CA GLU A 206 6.14 -17.00 47.15
C GLU A 206 5.31 -18.25 47.48
N VAL A 207 4.37 -18.63 46.60
CA VAL A 207 3.57 -19.87 46.77
C VAL A 207 4.43 -21.12 46.78
N LEU A 208 5.44 -21.21 45.90
CA LEU A 208 6.37 -22.34 45.88
C LEU A 208 7.20 -22.40 47.17
N LYS A 209 7.62 -21.24 47.71
CA LYS A 209 8.36 -21.16 48.97
C LYS A 209 7.51 -21.56 50.17
N GLU A 210 6.26 -21.10 50.25
CA GLU A 210 5.32 -21.53 51.29
C GLU A 210 5.06 -23.03 51.24
N ARG A 211 4.89 -23.58 50.02
CA ARG A 211 4.74 -25.02 49.82
C ARG A 211 5.98 -25.80 50.24
N GLU A 212 7.18 -25.32 49.90
CA GLU A 212 8.44 -25.93 50.32
C GLU A 212 8.56 -25.94 51.84
N GLN A 213 8.23 -24.84 52.50
CA GLN A 213 8.26 -24.72 53.95
C GLN A 213 7.27 -25.69 54.62
N ALA A 214 6.03 -25.78 54.12
CA ALA A 214 5.04 -26.74 54.62
C ALA A 214 5.50 -28.21 54.45
N LEU A 215 6.17 -28.53 53.34
CA LEU A 215 6.75 -29.85 53.11
C LEU A 215 7.93 -30.12 54.06
N GLN A 216 8.77 -29.12 54.33
CA GLN A 216 9.84 -29.22 55.32
C GLN A 216 9.29 -29.46 56.73
N ASP A 217 8.23 -28.75 57.13
CA ASP A 217 7.58 -28.93 58.43
C ASP A 217 6.95 -30.33 58.57
N GLN A 218 6.29 -30.83 57.53
CA GLN A 218 5.76 -32.20 57.50
C GLN A 218 6.87 -33.24 57.61
N LEU A 219 7.99 -33.04 56.89
CA LEU A 219 9.14 -33.92 56.95
C LEU A 219 9.81 -33.89 58.33
N GLN A 220 9.89 -32.73 58.97
CA GLN A 220 10.40 -32.59 60.33
C GLN A 220 9.50 -33.30 61.34
N HIS A 221 8.18 -33.09 61.26
CA HIS A 221 7.21 -33.79 62.11
C HIS A 221 7.27 -35.31 61.93
N ALA A 222 7.40 -35.80 60.69
CA ALA A 222 7.56 -37.22 60.41
C ALA A 222 8.87 -37.78 61.02
N LYS A 223 9.98 -37.04 60.92
CA LYS A 223 11.26 -37.41 61.54
C LYS A 223 11.16 -37.45 63.06
N ASP A 224 10.52 -36.46 63.67
CA ASP A 224 10.35 -36.39 65.13
C ASP A 224 9.45 -37.51 65.64
N SER A 225 8.39 -37.85 64.90
CA SER A 225 7.54 -39.01 65.17
C SER A 225 8.31 -40.33 65.09
N VAL A 226 9.13 -40.53 64.04
CA VAL A 226 9.99 -41.72 63.92
C VAL A 226 11.00 -41.79 65.07
N SER A 227 11.63 -40.67 65.44
CA SER A 227 12.55 -40.58 66.58
C SER A 227 11.86 -40.96 67.90
N ASN A 228 10.63 -40.47 68.13
CA ASN A 228 9.84 -40.82 69.30
C ASN A 228 9.46 -42.31 69.30
N MET A 229 9.04 -42.87 68.16
CA MET A 229 8.77 -44.30 68.02
C MET A 229 10.02 -45.15 68.27
N GLN A 230 11.18 -44.72 67.80
CA GLN A 230 12.47 -45.38 68.08
C GLN A 230 12.80 -45.36 69.58
N LYS A 231 12.65 -44.21 70.25
CA LYS A 231 12.85 -44.11 71.71
C LYS A 231 11.88 -44.98 72.51
N LEU A 232 10.60 -44.98 72.14
CA LEU A 232 9.59 -45.85 72.77
C LEU A 232 9.91 -47.32 72.54
N HIS A 233 10.37 -47.68 71.34
CA HIS A 233 10.80 -49.04 71.03
C HIS A 233 12.02 -49.45 71.87
N GLU A 234 13.01 -48.57 72.03
CA GLU A 234 14.18 -48.81 72.87
C GLU A 234 13.80 -48.99 74.34
N ILE A 235 12.90 -48.16 74.87
CA ILE A 235 12.38 -48.30 76.25
C ILE A 235 11.65 -49.63 76.42
N ALA A 236 10.74 -49.97 75.50
CA ALA A 236 10.00 -51.23 75.56
C ALA A 236 10.94 -52.45 75.45
N GLN A 237 11.97 -52.37 74.60
CA GLN A 237 12.98 -53.41 74.46
C GLN A 237 13.80 -53.57 75.75
N ASN A 238 14.21 -52.47 76.39
CA ASN A 238 14.91 -52.49 77.67
C ASN A 238 14.05 -53.10 78.79
N GLN A 239 12.77 -52.73 78.87
CA GLN A 239 11.83 -53.33 79.82
C GLN A 239 11.66 -54.84 79.59
N LEU A 240 11.58 -55.29 78.34
CA LEU A 240 11.56 -56.73 78.02
C LEU A 240 12.85 -57.43 78.44
N PHE A 241 14.01 -56.80 78.28
CA PHE A 241 15.27 -57.34 78.77
C PHE A 241 15.33 -57.40 80.30
N GLU A 242 14.84 -56.38 81.01
CA GLU A 242 14.74 -56.37 82.48
C GLU A 242 13.80 -57.45 83.00
N LEU A 243 12.59 -57.57 82.43
CA LEU A 243 11.63 -58.62 82.80
C LEU A 243 12.19 -60.01 82.51
N ARG A 244 12.92 -60.18 81.40
CA ARG A 244 13.60 -61.43 81.08
C ARG A 244 14.69 -61.74 82.10
N ALA A 245 15.51 -60.75 82.49
CA ALA A 245 16.54 -60.91 83.51
C ALA A 245 15.93 -61.27 84.87
N GLN A 246 14.87 -60.57 85.29
CA GLN A 246 14.13 -60.87 86.52
C GLN A 246 13.50 -62.27 86.49
N SER A 247 12.92 -62.67 85.36
CA SER A 247 12.36 -64.02 85.19
C SER A 247 13.45 -65.09 85.24
N GLU A 248 14.62 -64.85 84.63
CA GLU A 248 15.77 -65.75 84.69
C GLU A 248 16.35 -65.82 86.13
N GLU A 249 16.39 -64.70 86.86
CA GLU A 249 16.78 -64.63 88.26
C GLU A 249 15.79 -65.36 89.18
N GLU A 250 14.49 -65.11 89.05
CA GLU A 250 13.44 -65.78 89.83
C GLU A 250 13.44 -67.29 89.54
N ARG A 251 13.63 -67.68 88.27
CA ARG A 251 13.78 -69.08 87.87
C ARG A 251 15.02 -69.70 88.51
N ALA A 252 16.16 -68.99 88.56
CA ALA A 252 17.37 -69.46 89.23
C ALA A 252 17.17 -69.58 90.75
N ALA A 253 16.51 -68.60 91.37
CA ALA A 253 16.17 -68.61 92.80
C ALA A 253 15.25 -69.79 93.15
N LYS A 254 14.16 -69.98 92.40
CA LYS A 254 13.26 -71.15 92.53
C LYS A 254 14.01 -72.46 92.32
N GLN A 255 14.90 -72.54 91.34
CA GLN A 255 15.74 -73.73 91.13
C GLN A 255 16.64 -74.00 92.35
N SER A 256 17.23 -72.96 92.96
CA SER A 256 18.04 -73.09 94.17
C SER A 256 17.20 -73.52 95.38
N GLU A 257 15.98 -72.98 95.54
CA GLU A 257 15.04 -73.36 96.58
C GLU A 257 14.59 -74.82 96.42
N VAL A 258 14.26 -75.25 95.21
CA VAL A 258 13.95 -76.66 94.92
C VAL A 258 15.14 -77.56 95.27
N THR A 259 16.37 -77.12 95.00
CA THR A 259 17.57 -77.87 95.35
C THR A 259 17.73 -77.98 96.88
N LEU A 260 17.52 -76.89 97.61
CA LEU A 260 17.54 -76.89 99.08
C LEU A 260 16.42 -77.74 99.69
N LEU A 261 15.21 -77.69 99.12
CA LEU A 261 14.09 -78.53 99.54
C LEU A 261 14.35 -79.99 99.21
N MET A 262 14.98 -80.31 98.08
CA MET A 262 15.45 -81.66 97.78
C MET A 262 16.46 -82.12 98.84
N ASP A 263 17.46 -81.30 99.18
CA ASP A 263 18.44 -81.61 100.23
C ASP A 263 17.78 -81.79 101.61
N GLU A 264 16.77 -80.99 101.95
CA GLU A 264 16.00 -81.11 103.20
C GLU A 264 15.13 -82.37 103.20
N VAL A 265 14.50 -82.70 102.07
CA VAL A 265 13.74 -83.94 101.90
C VAL A 265 14.67 -85.15 102.02
N GLU A 266 15.86 -85.12 101.41
CA GLU A 266 16.85 -86.19 101.57
C GLU A 266 17.31 -86.31 103.03
N ARG A 267 17.55 -85.20 103.73
CA ARG A 267 17.86 -85.19 105.18
C ARG A 267 16.69 -85.72 106.02
N ALA A 268 15.47 -85.27 105.76
CA ALA A 268 14.27 -85.72 106.46
C ALA A 268 13.95 -87.19 106.18
N GLN A 269 14.15 -87.68 104.95
CA GLN A 269 14.07 -89.10 104.61
C GLN A 269 15.11 -89.91 105.37
N THR A 270 16.34 -89.40 105.47
CA THR A 270 17.41 -90.03 106.27
C THR A 270 17.03 -90.11 107.76
N MET A 271 16.47 -89.03 108.33
CA MET A 271 15.94 -89.00 109.69
C MET A 271 14.70 -89.87 109.88
N LEU A 272 13.81 -89.95 108.90
CA LEU A 272 12.62 -90.80 108.95
C LEU A 272 13.04 -92.27 108.93
N LEU A 273 14.03 -92.64 108.11
CA LEU A 273 14.64 -93.98 108.15
C LEU A 273 15.33 -94.31 109.48
N SER A 274 15.85 -93.31 110.22
CA SER A 274 16.35 -93.53 111.58
C SER A 274 15.22 -93.61 112.61
N LEU A 275 14.23 -92.73 112.53
CA LEU A 275 13.04 -92.75 113.40
C LEU A 275 12.15 -93.96 113.17
N GLU A 276 12.07 -94.52 111.96
CA GLU A 276 11.36 -95.77 111.70
C GLU A 276 12.07 -96.97 112.34
N ARG A 277 13.41 -96.95 112.40
CA ARG A 277 14.18 -97.92 113.21
C ARG A 277 13.88 -97.74 114.70
N GLU A 278 13.87 -96.51 115.20
CA GLU A 278 13.54 -96.20 116.59
C GLU A 278 12.06 -96.46 116.94
N LYS A 279 11.13 -96.23 116.01
CA LYS A 279 9.71 -96.58 116.15
C LYS A 279 9.51 -98.08 116.09
N GLY A 280 10.34 -98.82 115.36
CA GLY A 280 10.42 -100.28 115.49
C GLY A 280 10.80 -100.70 116.92
N LEU A 281 11.76 -100.00 117.54
CA LEU A 281 12.16 -100.18 118.94
C LEU A 281 11.06 -99.75 119.94
N LEU A 282 10.37 -98.63 119.70
CA LEU A 282 9.33 -98.10 120.58
C LEU A 282 7.97 -98.80 120.39
N ARG A 283 7.62 -99.32 119.20
CA ARG A 283 6.47 -100.23 119.02
C ARG A 283 6.66 -101.53 119.80
N SER A 284 7.90 -101.98 120.00
CA SER A 284 8.19 -103.08 120.93
C SER A 284 7.95 -102.68 122.39
N GLN A 285 7.97 -101.39 122.74
CA GLN A 285 7.74 -100.85 124.09
C GLN A 285 6.29 -100.37 124.31
N LEU A 286 5.52 -100.12 123.25
CA LEU A 286 4.13 -99.65 123.29
C LEU A 286 3.08 -100.77 123.21
N GLN A 287 3.49 -102.04 123.27
CA GLN A 287 2.57 -103.17 123.46
C GLN A 287 2.27 -103.44 124.95
N THR A 288 2.77 -102.61 125.89
CA THR A 288 2.67 -102.84 127.35
C THR A 288 1.96 -101.76 128.19
N ALA A 289 1.32 -100.74 127.60
CA ALA A 289 0.54 -99.80 128.39
C ALA A 289 -0.72 -99.33 127.65
N HIS A 290 -1.84 -99.74 128.21
CA HIS A 290 -3.20 -99.62 127.71
C HIS A 290 -3.88 -98.31 128.17
N GLU A 291 -4.76 -97.82 127.31
CA GLU A 291 -6.03 -97.06 127.50
C GLU A 291 -6.16 -95.91 128.52
N GLY A 292 -6.79 -94.82 128.03
CA GLY A 292 -8.09 -94.41 128.60
C GLY A 292 -8.30 -92.93 128.95
N THR A 293 -9.34 -92.36 128.34
CA THR A 293 -10.46 -91.62 128.97
C THR A 293 -10.52 -90.07 128.91
N ASP A 294 -11.51 -89.61 128.12
CA ASP A 294 -12.52 -88.54 128.27
C ASP A 294 -12.47 -87.52 129.43
N SER A 295 -12.84 -86.26 129.15
CA SER A 295 -14.22 -85.72 129.40
C SER A 295 -14.29 -84.19 129.67
N LYS A 296 -15.28 -83.54 129.02
CA LYS A 296 -16.30 -82.59 129.56
C LYS A 296 -16.09 -81.06 129.70
N ASN A 297 -17.26 -80.41 129.50
CA ASN A 297 -17.79 -79.15 130.07
C ASN A 297 -17.34 -77.82 129.40
N SER A 298 -18.14 -76.75 129.30
CA SER A 298 -19.40 -76.35 129.93
C SER A 298 -20.03 -75.22 129.11
N ASP A 299 -21.34 -75.16 129.20
CA ASP A 299 -22.30 -74.20 128.64
C ASP A 299 -22.35 -72.87 129.42
N SER A 300 -23.06 -71.89 128.86
CA SER A 300 -23.53 -70.61 129.42
C SER A 300 -22.72 -69.35 129.11
N PHE A 301 -23.15 -68.61 128.08
CA PHE A 301 -23.54 -67.19 128.13
C PHE A 301 -23.69 -66.70 126.70
N ASP A 302 -24.89 -66.34 126.23
CA ASP A 302 -24.92 -65.63 124.93
C ASP A 302 -26.16 -64.77 124.63
N SER A 303 -26.46 -63.84 125.55
CA SER A 303 -27.25 -62.65 125.20
C SER A 303 -26.41 -61.62 124.40
N THR A 304 -25.09 -61.77 124.41
CA THR A 304 -24.11 -61.06 123.55
C THR A 304 -24.15 -61.59 122.12
N SER A 305 -24.13 -62.90 121.89
CA SER A 305 -24.33 -63.53 120.57
C SER A 305 -25.63 -63.15 119.88
N ALA A 306 -26.74 -63.00 120.60
CA ALA A 306 -27.99 -62.60 119.94
C ALA A 306 -27.91 -61.18 119.33
N LEU A 307 -27.25 -60.24 120.00
CA LEU A 307 -27.01 -58.88 119.49
C LEU A 307 -25.87 -58.84 118.46
N GLU A 308 -24.83 -59.64 118.66
CA GLU A 308 -23.70 -59.79 117.73
C GLU A 308 -24.14 -60.47 116.42
N ASN A 309 -25.03 -61.47 116.48
CA ASN A 309 -25.66 -62.08 115.31
C ASN A 309 -26.60 -61.11 114.58
N SER A 310 -27.30 -60.24 115.32
CA SER A 310 -28.16 -59.20 114.72
C SER A 310 -27.32 -58.09 114.05
N LEU A 311 -26.21 -57.69 114.66
CA LEU A 311 -25.25 -56.75 114.09
C LEU A 311 -24.58 -57.34 112.86
N ASN A 312 -24.10 -58.59 112.93
CA ASN A 312 -23.54 -59.32 111.79
C ASN A 312 -24.55 -59.50 110.66
N ALA A 313 -25.83 -59.73 110.96
CA ALA A 313 -26.88 -59.79 109.95
C ALA A 313 -27.09 -58.43 109.26
N LYS A 314 -27.04 -57.32 110.01
CA LYS A 314 -27.14 -55.97 109.43
C LYS A 314 -25.88 -55.58 108.66
N GLU A 315 -24.69 -55.92 109.14
CA GLU A 315 -23.42 -55.70 108.42
C GLU A 315 -23.37 -56.51 107.12
N LYS A 316 -23.86 -57.75 107.15
CA LYS A 316 -24.03 -58.56 105.94
C LYS A 316 -24.99 -57.90 104.95
N GLN A 317 -26.15 -57.43 105.43
CA GLN A 317 -27.11 -56.73 104.58
C GLN A 317 -26.55 -55.41 104.00
N ILE A 318 -25.75 -54.67 104.78
CA ILE A 318 -25.03 -53.47 104.30
C ILE A 318 -23.98 -53.84 103.25
N SER A 319 -23.25 -54.94 103.44
CA SER A 319 -22.27 -55.42 102.45
C SER A 319 -22.93 -55.89 101.16
N GLU A 320 -24.08 -56.56 101.24
CA GLU A 320 -24.88 -56.99 100.09
C GLU A 320 -25.44 -55.78 99.32
N LEU A 321 -25.98 -54.78 100.02
CA LEU A 321 -26.44 -53.53 99.40
C LEU A 321 -25.30 -52.70 98.81
N ASN A 322 -24.13 -52.68 99.43
CA ASN A 322 -22.95 -52.01 98.88
C ASN A 322 -22.41 -52.73 97.63
N LEU A 323 -22.43 -54.06 97.61
CA LEU A 323 -22.10 -54.84 96.42
C LEU A 323 -23.11 -54.61 95.30
N GLU A 324 -24.40 -54.54 95.62
CA GLU A 324 -25.45 -54.25 94.65
C GLU A 324 -25.35 -52.82 94.10
N LEU A 325 -25.10 -51.83 94.97
CA LEU A 325 -24.81 -50.46 94.56
C LEU A 325 -23.58 -50.38 93.67
N HIS A 326 -22.49 -51.04 94.05
CA HIS A 326 -21.27 -51.06 93.25
C HIS A 326 -21.48 -51.74 91.88
N ASN A 327 -22.26 -52.82 91.86
CA ASN A 327 -22.60 -53.50 90.62
C ASN A 327 -23.46 -52.61 89.71
N ILE A 328 -24.48 -51.93 90.27
CA ILE A 328 -25.33 -50.98 89.54
C ILE A 328 -24.52 -49.78 89.02
N GLU A 329 -23.61 -49.24 89.83
CA GLU A 329 -22.70 -48.17 89.42
C GLU A 329 -21.78 -48.61 88.28
N THR A 330 -21.26 -49.83 88.36
CA THR A 330 -20.40 -50.41 87.31
C THR A 330 -21.19 -50.64 86.03
N THR A 331 -22.41 -51.18 86.10
CA THR A 331 -23.27 -51.35 84.91
C THR A 331 -23.66 -50.01 84.30
N LEU A 332 -24.01 -49.00 85.11
CA LEU A 332 -24.30 -47.66 84.63
C LEU A 332 -23.07 -46.96 84.02
N SER A 333 -21.87 -47.22 84.54
CA SER A 333 -20.63 -46.72 83.94
C SER A 333 -20.38 -47.37 82.58
N ASN A 334 -20.55 -48.69 82.48
CA ASN A 334 -20.38 -49.42 81.23
C ASN A 334 -21.40 -48.99 80.17
N GLU A 335 -22.69 -48.84 80.53
CA GLU A 335 -23.72 -48.32 79.62
C GLU A 335 -23.42 -46.89 79.16
N ARG A 336 -22.89 -46.03 80.05
CA ARG A 336 -22.44 -44.69 79.68
C ARG A 336 -21.28 -44.73 78.68
N ASP A 337 -20.29 -45.58 78.91
CA ASP A 337 -19.15 -45.74 78.00
C ASP A 337 -19.58 -46.31 76.63
N GLU A 338 -20.50 -47.26 76.62
CA GLU A 338 -21.13 -47.77 75.38
C GLU A 338 -21.86 -46.66 74.62
N HIS A 339 -22.71 -45.88 75.31
CA HIS A 339 -23.39 -44.74 74.68
C HIS A 339 -22.42 -43.67 74.17
N ILE A 340 -21.34 -43.37 74.90
CA ILE A 340 -20.31 -42.44 74.45
C ILE A 340 -19.62 -42.98 73.19
N ASN A 341 -19.34 -44.28 73.12
CA ASN A 341 -18.74 -44.91 71.95
C ASN A 341 -19.69 -44.91 70.74
N ASP A 342 -20.98 -45.18 70.97
CA ASP A 342 -22.00 -45.11 69.93
C ASP A 342 -22.19 -43.69 69.41
N VAL A 343 -22.22 -42.69 70.28
CA VAL A 343 -22.26 -41.27 69.89
C VAL A 343 -21.02 -40.93 69.06
N LYS A 344 -19.82 -41.30 69.49
CA LYS A 344 -18.58 -41.07 68.70
C LYS A 344 -18.66 -41.73 67.33
N LYS A 345 -19.16 -42.97 67.24
CA LYS A 345 -19.30 -43.70 65.98
C LYS A 345 -20.32 -43.03 65.05
N LEU A 346 -21.47 -42.63 65.58
CA LEU A 346 -22.51 -41.93 64.82
C LEU A 346 -22.02 -40.55 64.35
N THR A 347 -21.29 -39.80 65.18
CA THR A 347 -20.67 -38.53 64.78
C THR A 347 -19.63 -38.72 63.69
N ALA A 348 -18.80 -39.77 63.77
CA ALA A 348 -17.83 -40.09 62.71
C ALA A 348 -18.52 -40.43 61.39
N MET A 349 -19.58 -41.25 61.42
CA MET A 349 -20.37 -41.58 60.23
C MET A 349 -21.08 -40.35 59.65
N LEU A 350 -21.59 -39.44 60.50
CA LEU A 350 -22.20 -38.20 60.05
C LEU A 350 -21.19 -37.31 59.32
N ASN A 351 -20.00 -37.11 59.90
CA ASN A 351 -18.92 -36.33 59.29
C ASN A 351 -18.47 -36.94 57.95
N GLU A 352 -18.38 -38.26 57.85
CA GLU A 352 -18.04 -38.95 56.59
C GLU A 352 -19.12 -38.71 55.51
N LYS A 353 -20.41 -38.79 55.90
CA LYS A 353 -21.52 -38.51 54.98
C LYS A 353 -21.60 -37.04 54.59
N GLU A 354 -21.31 -36.11 55.48
CA GLU A 354 -21.23 -34.68 55.19
C GLU A 354 -20.07 -34.38 54.23
N ALA A 355 -18.90 -34.97 54.45
CA ALA A 355 -17.75 -34.84 53.55
C ALA A 355 -18.06 -35.38 52.15
N ALA A 356 -18.66 -36.57 52.05
CA ALA A 356 -19.09 -37.15 50.78
C ALA A 356 -20.17 -36.30 50.09
N LEU A 357 -21.10 -35.71 50.84
CA LEU A 357 -22.09 -34.78 50.29
C LEU A 357 -21.46 -33.51 49.73
N GLU A 358 -20.49 -32.92 50.43
CA GLU A 358 -19.78 -31.75 49.94
C GLU A 358 -18.90 -32.05 48.72
N GLU A 359 -18.29 -33.22 48.66
CA GLU A 359 -17.57 -33.69 47.47
C GLU A 359 -18.53 -33.87 46.27
N MET A 360 -19.66 -34.55 46.46
CA MET A 360 -20.69 -34.71 45.41
C MET A 360 -21.28 -33.37 44.96
N LYS A 361 -21.46 -32.40 45.88
CA LYS A 361 -21.91 -31.04 45.52
C LYS A 361 -20.85 -30.31 44.70
N LYS A 362 -19.56 -30.42 45.06
CA LYS A 362 -18.46 -29.85 44.28
C LYS A 362 -18.38 -30.48 42.89
N GLU A 363 -18.51 -31.79 42.78
CA GLU A 363 -18.56 -32.47 41.49
C GLU A 363 -19.77 -32.02 40.65
N LEU A 364 -20.94 -31.86 41.27
CA LEU A 364 -22.14 -31.38 40.58
C LEU A 364 -21.99 -29.94 40.10
N GLN A 365 -21.35 -29.07 40.87
CA GLN A 365 -21.04 -27.68 40.46
C GLN A 365 -19.95 -27.61 39.38
N ALA A 366 -19.00 -28.54 39.40
CA ALA A 366 -17.93 -28.63 38.40
C ALA A 366 -18.41 -29.21 37.07
N ARG A 367 -19.52 -29.96 37.06
CA ARG A 367 -20.11 -30.46 35.81
C ARG A 367 -20.58 -29.31 34.94
N PRO A 368 -20.23 -29.30 33.64
CA PRO A 368 -20.76 -28.32 32.69
C PRO A 368 -22.28 -28.29 32.74
N THR A 369 -22.85 -27.10 32.88
CA THR A 369 -24.31 -26.95 32.88
C THR A 369 -24.88 -27.33 31.51
N GLU A 370 -26.12 -27.83 31.48
CA GLU A 370 -26.79 -28.26 30.24
C GLU A 370 -26.72 -27.18 29.14
N LYS A 371 -26.89 -25.90 29.53
CA LYS A 371 -26.70 -24.75 28.64
C LYS A 371 -25.30 -24.66 28.05
N THR A 372 -24.24 -24.86 28.85
CA THR A 372 -22.87 -24.83 28.33
C THR A 372 -22.57 -25.99 27.39
N VAL A 373 -23.14 -27.18 27.65
CA VAL A 373 -23.02 -28.33 26.75
C VAL A 373 -23.76 -28.07 25.45
N ASP A 374 -24.95 -27.49 25.51
CA ASP A 374 -25.73 -27.11 24.32
C ASP A 374 -25.04 -25.99 23.52
N ASP A 375 -24.46 -24.99 24.18
CA ASP A 375 -23.69 -23.93 23.52
C ASP A 375 -22.42 -24.48 22.86
N LEU A 376 -21.73 -25.42 23.51
CA LEU A 376 -20.57 -26.11 22.91
C LEU A 376 -21.00 -26.98 21.73
N ARG A 377 -22.12 -27.69 21.81
CA ARG A 377 -22.68 -28.47 20.69
C ARG A 377 -23.07 -27.58 19.52
N LYS A 378 -23.69 -26.43 19.78
CA LYS A 378 -24.01 -25.42 18.75
C LYS A 378 -22.73 -24.89 18.11
N LYS A 379 -21.74 -24.47 18.90
CA LYS A 379 -20.43 -24.01 18.40
C LYS A 379 -19.73 -25.05 17.55
N VAL A 380 -19.74 -26.32 17.96
CA VAL A 380 -19.17 -27.42 17.17
C VAL A 380 -19.94 -27.62 15.87
N LYS A 381 -21.28 -27.59 15.88
CA LYS A 381 -22.10 -27.72 14.67
C LYS A 381 -21.88 -26.56 13.69
N ILE A 382 -21.71 -25.34 14.19
CA ILE A 382 -21.37 -24.16 13.40
C ILE A 382 -19.96 -24.25 12.85
N LEU A 383 -18.96 -24.62 13.67
CA LEU A 383 -17.58 -24.83 13.21
C LEU A 383 -17.50 -25.94 12.17
N GLN A 384 -18.32 -26.99 12.30
CA GLN A 384 -18.42 -28.04 11.30
C GLN A 384 -19.05 -27.53 10.00
N ALA A 385 -20.08 -26.68 10.09
CA ALA A 385 -20.69 -26.08 8.91
C ALA A 385 -19.74 -25.10 8.19
N VAL A 386 -19.03 -24.27 8.94
CA VAL A 386 -18.05 -23.29 8.43
C VAL A 386 -16.78 -23.98 7.91
N GLY A 387 -16.34 -25.06 8.55
CA GLY A 387 -15.12 -25.78 8.20
C GLY A 387 -15.28 -26.80 7.09
N TYR A 388 -16.48 -27.38 6.93
CA TYR A 388 -16.70 -28.48 5.98
C TYR A 388 -17.76 -28.23 4.91
N ASN A 389 -18.46 -27.07 4.90
CA ASN A 389 -19.47 -26.73 3.88
C ASN A 389 -20.49 -27.87 3.62
N SER A 390 -20.85 -28.64 4.65
CA SER A 390 -21.57 -29.91 4.50
C SER A 390 -22.82 -30.00 5.38
N ILE A 391 -23.65 -28.95 5.41
CA ILE A 391 -24.98 -29.03 6.03
C ILE A 391 -26.04 -28.47 5.08
N GLU A 392 -27.03 -29.31 4.79
CA GLU A 392 -28.25 -28.98 4.04
C GLU A 392 -29.02 -27.86 4.76
N ALA A 393 -29.59 -26.92 4.00
CA ALA A 393 -30.14 -25.67 4.50
C ALA A 393 -31.25 -25.83 5.57
N GLU A 394 -31.90 -26.99 5.66
CA GLU A 394 -32.96 -27.29 6.63
C GLU A 394 -32.43 -27.49 8.07
N ASP A 395 -31.19 -27.97 8.22
CA ASP A 395 -30.59 -28.26 9.54
C ASP A 395 -29.97 -27.00 10.20
N TRP A 396 -29.97 -25.88 9.45
CA TRP A 396 -29.42 -24.58 9.82
C TRP A 396 -30.41 -23.72 10.61
N GLU A 397 -31.69 -23.68 10.23
CA GLU A 397 -32.71 -22.88 10.94
C GLU A 397 -32.84 -23.30 12.41
N VAL A 398 -32.71 -24.60 12.67
CA VAL A 398 -32.77 -25.16 14.04
C VAL A 398 -31.56 -24.72 14.87
N ALA A 399 -30.36 -24.62 14.27
CA ALA A 399 -29.13 -24.25 14.96
C ALA A 399 -29.03 -22.75 15.28
N THR A 400 -29.63 -21.88 14.44
CA THR A 400 -29.52 -20.41 14.56
C THR A 400 -30.68 -19.73 15.31
N SER A 401 -31.60 -20.49 15.89
CA SER A 401 -32.79 -19.98 16.60
C SER A 401 -32.53 -19.31 17.97
N GLY A 402 -31.26 -19.21 18.40
CA GLY A 402 -30.86 -18.52 19.64
C GLY A 402 -30.41 -17.07 19.39
N GLU A 403 -31.14 -16.10 19.95
CA GLU A 403 -31.03 -14.65 19.66
C GLU A 403 -29.63 -14.03 19.89
N GLU A 404 -28.81 -14.55 20.81
CA GLU A 404 -27.54 -13.90 21.18
C GLU A 404 -26.31 -14.38 20.38
N MET A 405 -26.34 -15.59 19.83
CA MET A 405 -25.23 -16.17 19.04
C MET A 405 -25.35 -15.88 17.54
N SER A 406 -26.57 -15.60 17.07
CA SER A 406 -26.95 -15.43 15.67
C SER A 406 -26.18 -14.33 14.91
N LYS A 407 -25.84 -13.20 15.56
CA LYS A 407 -25.24 -12.04 14.87
C LYS A 407 -23.77 -12.26 14.51
N MET A 408 -22.98 -12.85 15.41
CA MET A 408 -21.56 -13.11 15.16
C MET A 408 -21.38 -14.25 14.17
N GLU A 409 -22.24 -15.25 14.26
CA GLU A 409 -22.25 -16.42 13.37
C GLU A 409 -22.66 -16.03 11.94
N PHE A 410 -23.68 -15.17 11.81
CA PHE A 410 -24.07 -14.60 10.52
C PHE A 410 -22.94 -13.77 9.89
N LEU A 411 -22.25 -12.94 10.69
CA LEU A 411 -21.12 -12.12 10.22
C LEU A 411 -19.93 -12.96 9.76
N LEU A 412 -19.60 -14.04 10.47
CA LEU A 412 -18.51 -14.94 10.07
C LEU A 412 -18.84 -15.68 8.77
N LEU A 413 -20.10 -16.07 8.57
CA LEU A 413 -20.53 -16.76 7.37
C LEU A 413 -20.65 -15.82 6.16
N ASP A 414 -21.17 -14.61 6.35
CA ASP A 414 -21.17 -13.57 5.32
C ASP A 414 -19.74 -13.22 4.90
N LYS A 415 -18.82 -13.12 5.86
CA LYS A 415 -17.40 -12.92 5.56
C LYS A 415 -16.79 -14.12 4.83
N ASN A 416 -17.10 -15.35 5.21
CA ASN A 416 -16.58 -16.54 4.53
C ASN A 416 -17.10 -16.62 3.10
N ARG A 417 -18.41 -16.44 2.87
CA ARG A 417 -18.99 -16.38 1.51
C ARG A 417 -18.40 -15.26 0.67
N LYS A 418 -18.15 -14.08 1.24
CA LYS A 418 -17.47 -12.97 0.55
C LYS A 418 -16.04 -13.34 0.18
N MET A 419 -15.28 -13.94 1.10
CA MET A 419 -13.92 -14.41 0.84
C MET A 419 -13.89 -15.50 -0.25
N GLU A 420 -14.84 -16.44 -0.25
CA GLU A 420 -14.99 -17.45 -1.30
C GLU A 420 -15.34 -16.81 -2.66
N HIS A 421 -16.22 -15.81 -2.67
CA HIS A 421 -16.57 -15.07 -3.88
C HIS A 421 -15.37 -14.28 -4.43
N GLU A 422 -14.63 -13.59 -3.56
CA GLU A 422 -13.40 -12.88 -3.95
C GLU A 422 -12.34 -13.85 -4.48
N LEU A 423 -12.18 -15.02 -3.85
CA LEU A 423 -11.24 -16.06 -4.28
C LEU A 423 -11.63 -16.62 -5.65
N THR A 424 -12.92 -16.87 -5.89
CA THR A 424 -13.40 -17.33 -7.21
C THR A 424 -13.23 -16.24 -8.29
N GLN A 425 -13.54 -14.98 -8.00
CA GLN A 425 -13.27 -13.86 -8.91
C GLN A 425 -11.77 -13.71 -9.22
N LEU A 426 -10.90 -13.81 -8.21
CA LEU A 426 -9.45 -13.75 -8.40
C LEU A 426 -8.93 -14.93 -9.24
N LYS A 427 -9.51 -16.12 -9.08
CA LYS A 427 -9.18 -17.28 -9.94
C LYS A 427 -9.59 -17.05 -11.40
N VAL A 428 -10.78 -16.50 -11.64
CA VAL A 428 -11.26 -16.19 -13.01
C VAL A 428 -10.37 -15.13 -13.65
N THR A 429 -10.14 -14.00 -12.98
CA THR A 429 -9.26 -12.95 -13.51
C THR A 429 -7.82 -13.43 -13.74
N LEU A 430 -7.30 -14.31 -12.88
CA LEU A 430 -5.99 -14.94 -13.09
C LEU A 430 -5.99 -15.84 -14.33
N SER A 431 -7.08 -16.58 -14.60
CA SER A 431 -7.19 -17.37 -15.82
C SER A 431 -7.27 -16.51 -17.09
N GLU A 432 -8.00 -15.39 -17.04
CA GLU A 432 -8.09 -14.42 -18.14
C GLU A 432 -6.75 -13.72 -18.40
N LYS A 433 -6.02 -13.32 -17.35
CA LYS A 433 -4.69 -12.72 -17.51
C LYS A 433 -3.68 -13.73 -18.04
N LYS A 434 -3.80 -15.01 -17.67
CA LYS A 434 -2.97 -16.08 -18.25
C LYS A 434 -3.25 -16.30 -19.73
N SER A 435 -4.50 -16.34 -20.16
CA SER A 435 -4.83 -16.48 -21.59
C SER A 435 -4.37 -15.26 -22.40
N LEU A 436 -4.52 -14.05 -21.85
CA LEU A 436 -3.98 -12.84 -22.48
C LEU A 436 -2.45 -12.87 -22.59
N LEU A 437 -1.76 -13.37 -21.58
CA LEU A 437 -0.30 -13.55 -21.63
C LEU A 437 0.09 -14.55 -22.72
N GLU A 438 -0.56 -15.70 -22.78
CA GLU A 438 -0.32 -16.73 -23.80
C GLU A 438 -0.51 -16.18 -25.22
N THR A 439 -1.62 -15.47 -25.48
CA THR A 439 -1.86 -14.85 -26.80
C THR A 439 -0.85 -13.75 -27.13
N ALA A 440 -0.33 -13.03 -26.13
CA ALA A 440 0.72 -12.03 -26.35
C ALA A 440 2.07 -12.70 -26.66
N GLU A 441 2.40 -13.79 -25.97
CA GLU A 441 3.60 -14.61 -26.22
C GLU A 441 3.55 -15.22 -27.63
N GLU A 442 2.39 -15.74 -28.06
CA GLU A 442 2.18 -16.22 -29.43
C GLU A 442 2.43 -15.12 -30.47
N LYS A 443 1.89 -13.91 -30.26
CA LYS A 443 2.13 -12.77 -31.16
C LYS A 443 3.60 -12.35 -31.20
N ILE A 444 4.29 -12.38 -30.07
CA ILE A 444 5.72 -12.10 -30.00
C ILE A 444 6.50 -13.15 -30.81
N ALA A 445 6.15 -14.43 -30.67
CA ALA A 445 6.76 -15.51 -31.45
C ALA A 445 6.52 -15.32 -32.96
N GLU A 446 5.31 -14.96 -33.37
CA GLU A 446 4.96 -14.70 -34.76
C GLU A 446 5.73 -13.49 -35.34
N LEU A 447 5.78 -12.37 -34.61
CA LEU A 447 6.53 -11.18 -35.03
C LEU A 447 8.03 -11.47 -35.08
N THR A 448 8.56 -12.23 -34.14
CA THR A 448 9.97 -12.65 -34.15
C THR A 448 10.27 -13.55 -35.35
N ALA A 449 9.36 -14.46 -35.71
CA ALA A 449 9.48 -15.26 -36.92
C ALA A 449 9.49 -14.38 -38.19
N LYS A 450 8.58 -13.41 -38.30
CA LYS A 450 8.54 -12.44 -39.41
C LYS A 450 9.81 -11.61 -39.51
N VAL A 451 10.36 -11.14 -38.38
CA VAL A 451 11.64 -10.42 -38.35
C VAL A 451 12.78 -11.31 -38.85
N ASN A 452 12.83 -12.57 -38.42
CA ASN A 452 13.84 -13.52 -38.88
C ASN A 452 13.72 -13.82 -40.39
N GLU A 453 12.49 -13.94 -40.91
CA GLU A 453 12.25 -14.09 -42.35
C GLU A 453 12.69 -12.85 -43.14
N GLN A 454 12.36 -11.65 -42.65
CA GLN A 454 12.79 -10.40 -43.26
C GLN A 454 14.32 -10.25 -43.22
N GLN A 455 14.97 -10.58 -42.10
CA GLN A 455 16.43 -10.59 -42.00
C GLN A 455 17.06 -11.55 -43.01
N LYS A 456 16.52 -12.77 -43.14
CA LYS A 456 16.98 -13.73 -44.16
C LYS A 456 16.77 -13.23 -45.58
N LEU A 457 15.65 -12.55 -45.85
CA LEU A 457 15.37 -11.97 -47.16
C LEU A 457 16.35 -10.82 -47.46
N ILE A 458 16.57 -9.93 -46.50
CA ILE A 458 17.56 -8.85 -46.61
C ILE A 458 18.94 -9.45 -46.88
N GLN A 459 19.35 -10.47 -46.13
CA GLN A 459 20.63 -11.13 -46.34
C GLN A 459 20.75 -11.75 -47.74
N LYS A 460 19.69 -12.37 -48.26
CA LYS A 460 19.65 -12.85 -49.65
C LYS A 460 19.76 -11.71 -50.67
N LEU A 461 19.03 -10.62 -50.46
CA LEU A 461 19.09 -9.45 -51.34
C LEU A 461 20.46 -8.79 -51.29
N GLU A 462 21.10 -8.74 -50.12
CA GLU A 462 22.47 -8.26 -49.96
C GLU A 462 23.47 -9.17 -50.66
N ASP A 463 23.33 -10.50 -50.53
CA ASP A 463 24.13 -11.49 -51.25
C ASP A 463 23.94 -11.37 -52.78
N ASP A 464 22.72 -11.12 -53.24
CA ASP A 464 22.39 -10.98 -54.66
C ASP A 464 22.87 -9.62 -55.21
N ILE A 465 22.83 -8.54 -54.43
CA ILE A 465 23.47 -7.26 -54.75
C ILE A 465 24.99 -7.44 -54.81
N LEU A 466 25.59 -8.16 -53.85
CA LEU A 466 27.02 -8.48 -53.83
C LEU A 466 27.42 -9.31 -55.05
N LYS A 467 26.62 -10.30 -55.44
CA LYS A 467 26.82 -11.08 -56.66
C LYS A 467 26.66 -10.21 -57.90
N GLY A 468 25.62 -9.37 -57.98
CA GLY A 468 25.38 -8.43 -59.08
C GLY A 468 26.50 -7.41 -59.27
N TYR A 469 27.10 -6.94 -58.18
CA TYR A 469 28.29 -6.08 -58.20
C TYR A 469 29.56 -6.85 -58.57
N SER A 470 29.69 -8.10 -58.12
CA SER A 470 30.83 -8.96 -58.44
C SER A 470 30.80 -9.47 -59.89
N SER A 471 29.62 -9.72 -60.45
CA SER A 471 29.41 -10.11 -61.84
C SER A 471 29.51 -8.94 -62.81
N ASN A 472 29.27 -7.69 -62.36
CA ASN A 472 29.52 -6.49 -63.16
C ASN A 472 31.00 -6.03 -63.18
N SER A 473 31.87 -6.60 -62.34
CA SER A 473 33.28 -6.23 -62.29
C SER A 473 34.21 -7.14 -63.11
N LYS A 474 33.73 -8.30 -63.61
CA LYS A 474 34.52 -9.19 -64.47
C LYS A 474 33.68 -9.73 -65.62
N ASP A 475 33.99 -9.20 -66.80
CA ASP A 475 33.78 -9.76 -68.14
C ASP A 475 32.41 -9.60 -68.82
N ARG A 476 32.49 -8.84 -69.94
CA ARG A 476 31.76 -8.98 -71.22
C ARG A 476 30.33 -8.45 -71.36
N LYS A 477 30.26 -7.32 -72.08
CA LYS A 477 29.47 -7.10 -73.31
C LYS A 477 28.57 -8.29 -73.72
N GLY A 478 27.24 -8.13 -73.60
CA GLY A 478 26.27 -9.04 -74.22
C GLY A 478 24.84 -8.89 -73.68
N ASN A 479 23.96 -8.26 -74.48
CA ASN A 479 22.49 -8.32 -74.51
C ASN A 479 21.75 -9.11 -73.41
N PHE A 480 21.35 -8.47 -72.31
CA PHE A 480 20.27 -8.97 -71.44
C PHE A 480 19.52 -7.81 -70.76
N LEU A 481 19.03 -6.87 -71.57
CA LEU A 481 18.03 -5.88 -71.14
C LEU A 481 16.80 -6.02 -72.04
N ASP A 482 16.13 -7.17 -71.93
CA ASP A 482 14.83 -7.41 -72.54
C ASP A 482 14.11 -8.51 -71.73
N ASP A 483 13.46 -8.11 -70.63
CA ASP A 483 12.31 -8.80 -70.02
C ASP A 483 11.76 -7.98 -68.82
N TRP A 484 11.22 -6.80 -69.10
CA TRP A 484 10.25 -6.14 -68.22
C TRP A 484 9.11 -5.66 -69.11
N ASP A 485 8.30 -6.63 -69.55
CA ASP A 485 6.99 -6.41 -70.15
C ASP A 485 6.02 -5.93 -69.07
N LEU A 486 5.83 -4.61 -69.00
CA LEU A 486 4.65 -3.97 -68.42
C LEU A 486 3.96 -3.22 -69.55
N SER A 487 3.10 -3.96 -70.23
CA SER A 487 2.11 -3.45 -71.16
C SER A 487 1.15 -2.48 -70.44
N GLU A 488 1.25 -1.17 -70.72
CA GLU A 488 0.07 -0.35 -71.03
C GLU A 488 0.41 0.99 -71.73
N ALA A 489 -0.29 1.22 -72.84
CA ALA A 489 -0.55 2.50 -73.53
C ALA A 489 0.54 3.13 -74.43
N GLY A 490 0.70 2.54 -75.62
CA GLY A 490 0.43 3.17 -76.92
C GLY A 490 0.93 4.59 -77.25
N GLY A 491 1.76 4.69 -78.29
CA GLY A 491 1.91 5.93 -79.08
C GLY A 491 3.30 6.09 -79.69
N ALA A 492 3.46 5.62 -80.92
CA ALA A 492 4.67 5.72 -81.73
C ALA A 492 5.11 7.17 -82.01
N GLU A 493 6.42 7.41 -82.08
CA GLU A 493 7.09 7.77 -83.35
C GLU A 493 8.62 7.80 -83.22
N ALA A 494 9.26 7.53 -84.35
CA ALA A 494 10.68 7.30 -84.55
C ALA A 494 11.54 8.57 -84.48
N SER A 495 12.84 8.43 -84.23
CA SER A 495 13.89 8.71 -85.25
C SER A 495 15.29 8.83 -84.62
N GLU A 496 16.14 7.89 -85.05
CA GLU A 496 17.56 7.98 -85.42
C GLU A 496 18.57 8.96 -84.77
N ASN A 497 19.72 8.33 -84.46
CA ASN A 497 21.10 8.82 -84.58
C ASN A 497 21.59 9.89 -83.58
N THR A 498 22.60 9.53 -82.76
CA THR A 498 24.01 9.90 -83.02
C THR A 498 24.90 9.25 -81.95
N ASP A 499 25.64 8.23 -82.38
CA ASP A 499 26.80 7.68 -81.69
C ASP A 499 27.96 8.69 -81.77
N GLN A 500 28.86 8.70 -80.77
CA GLN A 500 30.04 9.59 -80.59
C GLN A 500 29.90 10.73 -79.55
N ARG A 501 29.65 10.39 -78.27
CA ARG A 501 30.08 11.23 -77.12
C ARG A 501 30.24 10.49 -75.78
N GLN A 502 30.33 9.16 -75.78
CA GLN A 502 30.11 8.34 -74.58
C GLN A 502 31.22 8.42 -73.52
N VAL A 503 32.48 8.69 -73.88
CA VAL A 503 33.62 8.54 -72.94
C VAL A 503 33.73 9.70 -71.93
N SER A 504 33.22 10.89 -72.24
CA SER A 504 33.18 12.03 -71.32
C SER A 504 31.88 12.14 -70.52
N LEU A 505 30.79 11.52 -70.98
CA LEU A 505 29.52 11.49 -70.25
C LEU A 505 29.56 10.57 -69.02
N ASP A 506 30.27 9.43 -69.09
CA ASP A 506 30.31 8.45 -67.98
C ASP A 506 31.01 8.99 -66.73
N GLN A 507 31.99 9.88 -66.88
CA GLN A 507 32.70 10.48 -65.75
C GLN A 507 31.85 11.57 -65.06
N ASP A 508 31.09 12.36 -65.85
CA ASP A 508 30.14 13.35 -65.33
C ASP A 508 28.87 12.70 -64.78
N GLN A 509 28.41 11.58 -65.35
CA GLN A 509 27.33 10.76 -64.77
C GLN A 509 27.77 10.08 -63.48
N SER A 510 29.01 9.58 -63.39
CA SER A 510 29.57 9.06 -62.13
C SER A 510 29.72 10.17 -61.08
N SER A 511 30.12 11.37 -61.49
CA SER A 511 30.20 12.56 -60.62
C SER A 511 28.80 13.00 -60.14
N MET A 512 27.82 13.05 -61.03
CA MET A 512 26.42 13.38 -60.73
C MET A 512 25.79 12.33 -59.82
N LEU A 513 26.04 11.05 -60.06
CA LEU A 513 25.60 9.96 -59.18
C LEU A 513 26.24 10.05 -57.79
N LYS A 514 27.52 10.44 -57.67
CA LYS A 514 28.15 10.71 -56.36
C LYS A 514 27.52 11.90 -55.65
N VAL A 515 27.17 12.97 -56.38
CA VAL A 515 26.45 14.11 -55.82
C VAL A 515 25.04 13.70 -55.36
N ILE A 516 24.33 12.89 -56.14
CA ILE A 516 23.00 12.36 -55.78
C ILE A 516 23.10 11.40 -54.59
N CYS A 517 24.12 10.54 -54.51
CA CYS A 517 24.37 9.70 -53.34
C CYS A 517 24.65 10.55 -52.10
N ASN A 518 25.50 11.58 -52.20
CA ASN A 518 25.78 12.49 -51.10
C ASN A 518 24.53 13.29 -50.68
N GLN A 519 23.69 13.71 -51.63
CA GLN A 519 22.41 14.37 -51.33
C GLN A 519 21.44 13.40 -50.65
N ARG A 520 21.28 12.18 -51.17
CA ARG A 520 20.47 11.12 -50.55
C ARG A 520 20.95 10.80 -49.14
N ASP A 521 22.26 10.73 -48.92
CA ASP A 521 22.83 10.42 -47.62
C ASP A 521 22.67 11.59 -46.63
N ARG A 522 22.72 12.84 -47.11
CA ARG A 522 22.31 14.02 -46.33
C ARG A 522 20.82 14.00 -45.97
N PHE A 523 19.95 13.65 -46.92
CA PHE A 523 18.52 13.50 -46.65
C PHE A 523 18.25 12.36 -45.66
N ARG A 524 18.95 11.23 -45.77
CA ARG A 524 18.86 10.12 -44.79
C ARG A 524 19.36 10.53 -43.40
N ASN A 525 20.44 11.31 -43.32
CA ASN A 525 20.90 11.84 -42.03
C ASN A 525 19.86 12.78 -41.42
N ARG A 526 19.34 13.73 -42.22
CA ARG A 526 18.30 14.64 -41.75
C ARG A 526 17.02 13.90 -41.35
N LEU A 527 16.64 12.86 -42.08
CA LEU A 527 15.50 12.00 -41.73
C LEU A 527 15.74 11.32 -40.38
N ARG A 528 16.91 10.72 -40.17
CA ARG A 528 17.27 10.09 -38.88
C ARG A 528 17.29 11.09 -37.74
N GLU A 529 17.85 12.29 -37.94
CA GLU A 529 17.83 13.36 -36.94
C GLU A 529 16.39 13.77 -36.59
N THR A 530 15.53 13.95 -37.60
CA THR A 530 14.10 14.26 -37.35
C THR A 530 13.35 13.10 -36.69
N GLU A 531 13.68 11.86 -36.99
CA GLU A 531 13.10 10.68 -36.33
C GLU A 531 13.54 10.58 -34.86
N GLU A 532 14.80 10.89 -34.57
CA GLU A 532 15.36 10.96 -33.21
C GLU A 532 14.69 12.09 -32.41
N GLU A 533 14.53 13.27 -33.00
CA GLU A 533 13.80 14.40 -32.40
C GLU A 533 12.34 14.05 -32.12
N ILE A 534 11.65 13.38 -33.06
CA ILE A 534 10.27 12.89 -32.87
C ILE A 534 10.23 11.87 -31.73
N ARG A 535 11.22 10.98 -31.62
CA ARG A 535 11.31 10.00 -30.53
C ARG A 535 11.46 10.70 -29.18
N GLN A 536 12.36 11.68 -29.08
CA GLN A 536 12.56 12.46 -27.85
C GLN A 536 11.33 13.27 -27.47
N LEU A 537 10.62 13.87 -28.44
CA LEU A 537 9.37 14.57 -28.19
C LEU A 537 8.28 13.62 -27.69
N LYS A 538 8.15 12.43 -28.26
CA LYS A 538 7.22 11.40 -27.78
C LYS A 538 7.53 10.95 -26.36
N GLU A 539 8.82 10.79 -26.02
CA GLU A 539 9.24 10.46 -24.65
C GLU A 539 8.88 11.58 -23.66
N LYS A 540 9.17 12.83 -24.01
CA LYS A 540 8.76 13.99 -23.19
C LYS A 540 7.25 14.08 -23.01
N ILE A 541 6.46 13.84 -24.07
CA ILE A 541 4.99 13.77 -23.98
C ILE A 541 4.57 12.65 -23.03
N GLY A 542 5.22 11.48 -23.08
CA GLY A 542 4.95 10.38 -22.16
C GLY A 542 5.19 10.77 -20.70
N ILE A 543 6.34 11.38 -20.41
CA ILE A 543 6.68 11.86 -19.05
C ILE A 543 5.67 12.90 -18.55
N LEU A 544 5.38 13.92 -19.37
CA LEU A 544 4.39 14.96 -19.04
C LEU A 544 2.99 14.38 -18.83
N THR A 545 2.60 13.36 -19.60
CA THR A 545 1.31 12.68 -19.42
C THR A 545 1.24 11.97 -18.07
N VAL A 546 2.32 11.28 -17.67
CA VAL A 546 2.39 10.60 -16.36
C VAL A 546 2.37 11.61 -15.21
N GLU A 547 3.09 12.72 -15.33
CA GLU A 547 3.07 13.79 -14.32
C GLU A 547 1.69 14.45 -14.21
N LEU A 548 1.01 14.65 -15.34
CA LEU A 548 -0.35 15.19 -15.39
C LEU A 548 -1.36 14.23 -14.76
N GLU A 549 -1.28 12.92 -15.01
CA GLU A 549 -2.13 11.92 -14.35
C GLU A 549 -1.83 11.82 -12.85
N LYS A 550 -0.55 11.89 -12.45
CA LYS A 550 -0.16 11.94 -11.03
C LYS A 550 -0.73 13.18 -10.34
N SER A 551 -0.61 14.35 -10.96
CA SER A 551 -1.18 15.60 -10.43
C SER A 551 -2.70 15.53 -10.35
N LYS A 552 -3.39 14.97 -11.34
CA LYS A 552 -4.84 14.71 -11.27
C LYS A 552 -5.20 13.81 -10.09
N ALA A 553 -4.48 12.71 -9.89
CA ALA A 553 -4.74 11.78 -8.78
C ALA A 553 -4.51 12.45 -7.42
N ASP A 554 -3.46 13.26 -7.28
CA ASP A 554 -3.19 14.00 -6.05
C ASP A 554 -4.23 15.10 -5.82
N ASN A 555 -4.72 15.77 -6.87
CA ASN A 555 -5.82 16.74 -6.79
C ASN A 555 -7.14 16.07 -6.34
N VAL A 556 -7.46 14.87 -6.82
CA VAL A 556 -8.64 14.10 -6.38
C VAL A 556 -8.51 13.70 -4.91
N LYS A 557 -7.33 13.25 -4.46
CA LYS A 557 -7.07 12.96 -3.04
C LYS A 557 -7.18 14.20 -2.17
N LEU A 558 -6.69 15.35 -2.64
CA LEU A 558 -6.83 16.63 -1.95
C LEU A 558 -8.30 17.03 -1.84
N TYR A 559 -9.08 16.88 -2.91
CA TYR A 559 -10.52 17.10 -2.88
C TYR A 559 -11.22 16.22 -1.84
N GLY A 560 -10.91 14.92 -1.79
CA GLY A 560 -11.44 14.01 -0.76
C GLY A 560 -11.06 14.41 0.66
N LYS A 561 -9.83 14.87 0.89
CA LYS A 561 -9.38 15.40 2.19
C LYS A 561 -10.11 16.69 2.58
N MET A 562 -10.29 17.63 1.63
CA MET A 562 -11.05 18.86 1.87
C MET A 562 -12.50 18.53 2.23
N ARG A 563 -13.14 17.61 1.51
CA ARG A 563 -14.49 17.14 1.82
C ARG A 563 -14.58 16.51 3.20
N TYR A 564 -13.65 15.61 3.55
CA TYR A 564 -13.63 14.99 4.88
C TYR A 564 -13.46 16.03 5.99
N VAL A 565 -12.62 17.05 5.80
CA VAL A 565 -12.44 18.14 6.77
C VAL A 565 -13.68 19.05 6.84
N GLN A 566 -14.33 19.34 5.71
CA GLN A 566 -15.60 20.07 5.67
C GLN A 566 -16.71 19.30 6.39
N ASP A 567 -16.89 18.01 6.09
CA ASP A 567 -17.88 17.13 6.74
C ASP A 567 -17.59 17.00 8.25
N TYR A 568 -16.32 16.85 8.65
CA TYR A 568 -15.92 16.78 10.06
C TYR A 568 -16.10 18.12 10.80
N ASN A 569 -15.90 19.26 10.14
CA ASN A 569 -16.22 20.57 10.71
C ASN A 569 -17.73 20.79 10.84
N ILE A 570 -18.52 20.34 9.86
CA ILE A 570 -19.99 20.37 9.93
C ILE A 570 -20.47 19.51 11.11
N GLU A 571 -19.92 18.30 11.29
CA GLU A 571 -20.25 17.40 12.41
C GLU A 571 -19.87 17.99 13.78
N LYS A 572 -18.74 18.71 13.87
CA LYS A 572 -18.37 19.47 15.08
C LYS A 572 -19.28 20.67 15.35
N VAL A 573 -19.81 21.32 14.33
CA VAL A 573 -20.73 22.47 14.46
C VAL A 573 -22.13 22.01 14.89
N VAL A 574 -22.55 20.77 14.57
CA VAL A 574 -23.81 20.21 15.08
C VAL A 574 -23.75 19.88 16.58
N SER A 575 -22.56 19.63 17.15
CA SER A 575 -22.39 19.30 18.58
C SER A 575 -22.17 20.52 19.51
N ARG A 576 -22.05 21.74 18.97
CA ARG A 576 -21.98 22.98 19.77
C ARG A 576 -22.87 24.04 19.14
N GLY A 577 -23.99 24.31 19.79
CA GLY A 577 -25.06 25.16 19.30
C GLY A 577 -24.62 26.49 18.66
N SER A 578 -25.31 26.81 17.57
CA SER A 578 -25.59 28.14 17.03
C SER A 578 -24.38 29.06 16.78
N LYS A 579 -23.86 29.05 15.54
CA LYS A 579 -23.26 30.26 14.95
C LYS A 579 -23.47 30.34 13.44
N LYS A 580 -23.77 31.57 13.01
CA LYS A 580 -24.27 32.01 11.71
C LYS A 580 -23.44 31.51 10.52
N TYR A 581 -24.15 31.11 9.47
CA TYR A 581 -23.63 30.99 8.11
C TYR A 581 -23.03 32.34 7.68
N ALA A 582 -21.73 32.35 7.44
CA ALA A 582 -21.12 33.30 6.52
C ALA A 582 -21.08 32.58 5.17
N GLU A 583 -21.99 32.96 4.27
CA GLU A 583 -21.82 32.73 2.84
C GLU A 583 -20.50 33.40 2.44
N ASP A 584 -19.55 32.59 1.99
CA ASP A 584 -18.31 33.06 1.39
C ASP A 584 -18.60 33.36 -0.09
N VAL A 585 -18.85 34.64 -0.37
CA VAL A 585 -19.35 35.17 -1.66
C VAL A 585 -18.25 35.26 -2.73
N GLU A 586 -17.22 34.40 -2.67
CA GLU A 586 -16.09 34.42 -3.62
C GLU A 586 -15.87 33.10 -4.38
N SER A 587 -16.85 32.18 -4.36
CA SER A 587 -16.77 30.88 -5.07
C SER A 587 -17.11 30.94 -6.58
N GLY A 588 -17.18 32.12 -7.19
CA GLY A 588 -17.66 32.29 -8.57
C GLY A 588 -16.75 31.73 -9.68
N PHE A 589 -15.47 31.45 -9.39
CA PHE A 589 -14.51 30.98 -10.40
C PHE A 589 -13.82 29.63 -10.05
N SER A 590 -13.93 29.17 -8.80
CA SER A 590 -13.39 27.86 -8.35
C SER A 590 -14.35 26.69 -8.65
N SER A 591 -15.64 26.99 -8.86
CA SER A 591 -16.68 25.98 -9.03
C SER A 591 -16.42 25.00 -10.16
N ASP A 592 -15.88 25.41 -11.31
CA ASP A 592 -15.76 24.50 -12.47
C ASP A 592 -14.62 23.50 -12.32
N VAL A 593 -13.47 23.93 -11.80
CA VAL A 593 -12.32 23.06 -11.54
C VAL A 593 -12.64 22.13 -10.38
N GLU A 594 -13.24 22.68 -9.32
CA GLU A 594 -13.71 21.91 -8.17
C GLU A 594 -14.82 20.93 -8.57
N SER A 595 -15.76 21.32 -9.45
CA SER A 595 -16.82 20.45 -9.98
C SER A 595 -16.25 19.32 -10.83
N LYS A 596 -15.17 19.57 -11.58
CA LYS A 596 -14.48 18.53 -12.35
C LYS A 596 -13.83 17.49 -11.45
N TYR A 597 -13.09 17.91 -10.42
CA TYR A 597 -12.48 16.99 -9.46
C TYR A 597 -13.49 16.36 -8.51
N LYS A 598 -14.58 17.08 -8.18
CA LYS A 598 -15.76 16.56 -7.48
C LYS A 598 -16.41 15.43 -8.25
N LYS A 599 -16.68 15.65 -9.55
CA LYS A 599 -17.26 14.62 -10.42
C LYS A 599 -16.34 13.41 -10.52
N ILE A 600 -15.03 13.61 -10.69
CA ILE A 600 -14.05 12.51 -10.72
C ILE A 600 -14.01 11.77 -9.37
N TYR A 601 -14.05 12.48 -8.25
CA TYR A 601 -14.08 11.90 -6.91
C TYR A 601 -15.38 11.14 -6.64
N GLU A 602 -16.53 11.70 -7.02
CA GLU A 602 -17.84 11.06 -6.91
C GLU A 602 -17.94 9.84 -7.82
N ASP A 603 -17.40 9.90 -9.04
CA ASP A 603 -17.32 8.76 -9.96
C ASP A 603 -16.36 7.67 -9.44
N ASP A 604 -15.26 8.03 -8.76
CA ASP A 604 -14.33 7.07 -8.16
C ASP A 604 -14.87 6.44 -6.85
N ILE A 605 -15.76 7.13 -6.12
CA ILE A 605 -16.44 6.63 -4.92
C ILE A 605 -17.75 5.92 -5.23
N ASN A 606 -18.40 6.24 -6.35
CA ASN A 606 -19.65 5.64 -6.73
C ASN A 606 -19.42 4.16 -7.08
N PRO A 607 -19.99 3.21 -6.32
CA PRO A 607 -19.75 1.79 -6.52
C PRO A 607 -20.18 1.32 -7.93
N PHE A 608 -21.13 1.99 -8.58
CA PHE A 608 -21.56 1.69 -9.94
C PHE A 608 -20.59 2.19 -11.02
N ALA A 609 -19.94 3.34 -10.81
CA ALA A 609 -18.97 3.90 -11.76
C ALA A 609 -17.58 3.23 -11.62
N ALA A 610 -17.19 2.87 -10.39
CA ALA A 610 -16.05 1.99 -10.14
C ALA A 610 -16.25 0.60 -10.76
N PHE A 611 -17.48 0.05 -10.68
CA PHE A 611 -17.83 -1.21 -11.32
C PHE A 611 -17.84 -1.10 -12.85
N SER A 612 -18.41 -0.04 -13.45
CA SER A 612 -18.44 0.14 -14.91
C SER A 612 -17.05 0.36 -15.50
N LYS A 613 -16.16 1.13 -14.86
CA LYS A 613 -14.74 1.23 -15.24
C LYS A 613 -14.05 -0.13 -15.22
N LYS A 614 -14.34 -0.96 -14.21
CA LYS A 614 -13.74 -2.30 -14.05
C LYS A 614 -14.26 -3.29 -15.09
N VAL A 615 -15.53 -3.21 -15.48
CA VAL A 615 -16.11 -4.01 -16.57
C VAL A 615 -15.58 -3.59 -17.94
N ILE A 616 -15.39 -2.28 -18.19
CA ILE A 616 -14.83 -1.76 -19.46
C ILE A 616 -13.34 -2.10 -19.64
N GLN A 617 -12.58 -2.31 -18.55
CA GLN A 617 -11.19 -2.78 -18.62
C GLN A 617 -11.03 -4.30 -18.72
N LEU A 618 -12.13 -5.05 -18.59
CA LEU A 618 -12.16 -6.52 -18.66
C LEU A 618 -12.83 -7.05 -19.94
N GLY A 619 -13.48 -6.19 -20.73
CA GLY A 619 -13.86 -6.47 -22.12
C GLY A 619 -12.81 -5.91 -23.08
#